data_AF-A0A7T5RV38-F1
#
_entry.id   AF-A0A7T5RV38-F1
#
_cell.length_a   1.000
_cell.length_b   1.000
_cell.length_c   1.000
_cell.angle_alpha   90.00
_cell.angle_beta   90.00
_cell.angle_gamma   90.00
#
_symmetry.space_group_name_H-M   'P 1'
#
loop_
_entity.id
_entity.type
_entity.pdbx_description
1 polymer ?
#
loop_
_entity_poly.entity_id
_entity_poly.type
_entity_poly.pdbx_seq_one_letter_code
_entity_poly.pdbx_strand_id
1 'polypeptide(L)' 'MASVRKTILDKVEREGEVCVQHHRLMNVLGMSGRNRSEVLGVLKKLEEDKRVTVVRTPTHITICPAQES' A
#
# COMPACT_ATOMS: atom_id res chain seq x y z
N MET A 1 0.67 -18.42 -4.61
CA MET A 1 0.85 -17.42 -3.53
C MET A 1 0.94 -16.03 -4.14
N ALA A 2 -0.02 -15.14 -3.89
CA ALA A 2 0.08 -13.74 -4.32
C ALA A 2 1.15 -13.00 -3.49
N SER A 3 2.06 -12.30 -4.16
CA SER A 3 3.09 -11.48 -3.50
C SER A 3 2.50 -10.16 -3.02
N VAL A 4 2.84 -9.72 -1.80
CA VAL A 4 2.36 -8.47 -1.18
C VAL A 4 2.51 -7.28 -2.12
N ARG A 5 3.66 -7.18 -2.79
CA ARG A 5 3.96 -6.13 -3.78
C ARG A 5 2.92 -6.07 -4.89
N LYS A 6 2.59 -7.22 -5.48
CA LYS A 6 1.63 -7.31 -6.60
C LYS A 6 0.23 -6.92 -6.16
N THR A 7 -0.20 -7.37 -4.98
CA THR A 7 -1.53 -7.04 -4.44
C THR A 7 -1.70 -5.55 -4.17
N ILE A 8 -0.69 -4.89 -3.60
CA ILE A 8 -0.74 -3.44 -3.36
C ILE A 8 -0.86 -2.68 -4.70
N LEU A 9 -0.01 -3.04 -5.67
CA LEU A 9 -0.01 -2.39 -6.98
C LEU A 9 -1.32 -2.60 -7.74
N ASP A 10 -1.84 -3.82 -7.78
CA ASP A 10 -3.13 -4.14 -8.43
C ASP A 10 -4.27 -3.33 -7.80
N LYS A 11 -4.26 -3.18 -6.48
CA LYS A 11 -5.26 -2.41 -5.75
C LYS A 11 -5.19 -0.91 -6.07
N VAL A 12 -3.99 -0.35 -6.07
CA VAL A 12 -3.75 1.07 -6.43
C VAL A 12 -4.08 1.31 -7.91
N GLU A 13 -3.77 0.38 -8.80
CA GLU A 13 -4.11 0.49 -10.23
C GLU A 13 -5.63 0.47 -10.46
N ARG A 14 -6.35 -0.35 -9.70
CA ARG A 14 -7.80 -0.50 -9.81
C ARG A 14 -8.60 0.63 -9.14
N GLU A 15 -8.15 1.08 -7.97
CA GLU A 15 -8.87 2.11 -7.18
C GLU A 15 -8.31 3.52 -7.44
N GLY A 16 -7.14 3.63 -8.08
CA GLY A 16 -6.38 4.87 -8.16
C GLY A 16 -5.78 5.18 -6.80
N GLU A 17 -6.51 5.90 -5.96
CA GLU A 17 -6.06 6.25 -4.61
C GLU A 17 -6.64 5.31 -3.56
N VAL A 18 -5.79 4.81 -2.66
CA VAL A 18 -6.21 3.97 -1.53
C VAL A 18 -5.95 4.71 -0.23
N CYS A 19 -7.01 5.29 0.37
CA CYS A 19 -6.95 5.93 1.68
C CYS A 19 -7.59 5.05 2.75
N VAL A 20 -6.80 4.62 3.74
CA VAL A 20 -7.25 3.66 4.76
C VAL A 20 -6.67 3.96 6.14
N GLN A 21 -7.41 3.59 7.19
CA GLN A 21 -6.89 3.66 8.56
C GLN A 21 -5.84 2.59 8.82
N HIS A 22 -4.85 2.90 9.67
CA HIS A 22 -3.75 1.99 10.01
C HIS A 22 -4.21 0.58 10.43
N HIS A 23 -5.28 0.50 11.24
CA HIS A 23 -5.81 -0.77 11.73
C HIS A 23 -6.63 -1.52 10.66
N ARG A 24 -7.12 -0.83 9.62
CA ARG A 24 -7.86 -1.43 8.50
C ARG A 24 -6.97 -1.75 7.30
N LEU A 25 -5.74 -1.25 7.24
CA LEU A 25 -4.80 -1.46 6.13
C LEU A 25 -4.70 -2.93 5.73
N MET A 26 -4.48 -3.83 6.71
CA MET A 26 -4.36 -5.26 6.42
C MET A 26 -5.65 -5.84 5.84
N ASN A 27 -6.80 -5.41 6.34
CA ASN A 27 -8.09 -5.89 5.84
C ASN A 27 -8.35 -5.37 4.41
N VAL A 28 -8.11 -4.09 4.16
CA VAL A 28 -8.35 -3.47 2.85
C VAL A 28 -7.42 -4.04 1.78
N LEU A 29 -6.16 -4.32 2.14
CA LEU A 29 -5.21 -4.98 1.24
C LEU A 29 -5.48 -6.49 1.08
N GLY A 30 -6.45 -7.08 1.80
CA GLY A 30 -6.71 -8.53 1.76
C GLY A 30 -5.59 -9.35 2.39
N MET A 31 -4.89 -8.79 3.36
CA MET A 31 -3.65 -9.28 3.98
C MET A 31 -3.78 -9.57 5.48
N SER A 32 -4.99 -9.87 5.97
CA SER A 32 -5.26 -10.09 7.41
C SER A 32 -4.42 -11.20 8.07
N GLY A 33 -3.77 -12.08 7.31
CA GLY A 33 -2.83 -13.11 7.80
C GLY A 33 -1.35 -12.81 7.56
N ARG A 34 -0.99 -11.62 7.06
CA ARG A 34 0.41 -11.22 6.78
C ARG A 34 0.95 -10.35 7.92
N ASN A 35 2.27 -10.34 8.07
CA ASN A 35 2.94 -9.48 9.03
C ASN A 35 2.85 -8.01 8.58
N ARG A 36 2.30 -7.13 9.43
CA ARG A 36 2.18 -5.70 9.15
C ARG A 36 3.53 -5.05 8.81
N SER A 37 4.61 -5.46 9.47
CA SER A 37 5.95 -4.93 9.21
C SER A 37 6.45 -5.29 7.81
N GLU A 38 6.11 -6.48 7.31
CA GLU A 38 6.42 -6.89 5.93
C GLU A 38 5.69 -5.99 4.93
N VAL A 39 4.39 -5.75 5.14
CA VAL A 39 3.58 -4.90 4.26
C VAL A 39 4.07 -3.46 4.25
N LEU A 40 4.38 -2.89 5.42
CA LEU A 40 4.95 -1.54 5.52
C LEU A 40 6.34 -1.45 4.86
N GLY A 41 7.16 -2.50 4.97
CA GLY A 41 8.45 -2.59 4.29
C GLY A 41 8.31 -2.65 2.77
N VAL A 42 7.32 -3.40 2.26
CA VAL A 42 7.02 -3.44 0.82
C VAL A 42 6.48 -2.11 0.32
N LEU A 43 5.61 -1.44 1.07
CA LEU A 43 5.13 -0.09 0.74
C LEU A 43 6.29 0.89 0.63
N LYS A 44 7.23 0.87 1.59
CA LYS A 44 8.42 1.71 1.55
C LYS A 44 9.27 1.43 0.30
N LYS A 45 9.51 0.17 -0.04
CA LYS A 45 10.24 -0.20 -1.27
C LYS A 45 9.53 0.29 -2.54
N LEU A 46 8.20 0.19 -2.59
CA LEU A 46 7.43 0.66 -3.74
C LEU A 46 7.49 2.19 -3.89
N GLU A 47 7.57 2.91 -2.78
CA GLU A 47 7.78 4.35 -2.74
C GLU A 47 9.20 4.73 -3.20
N GLU A 48 10.22 4.01 -2.72
CA GLU A 48 11.62 4.19 -3.16
C GLU A 48 11.80 3.89 -4.65
N ASP A 49 11.11 2.87 -5.16
CA ASP A 49 11.06 2.53 -6.60
C ASP A 49 10.25 3.56 -7.43
N LYS A 50 9.69 4.61 -6.82
CA LYS A 50 8.79 5.58 -7.45
C LYS A 50 7.61 4.92 -8.19
N ARG A 51 7.08 3.81 -7.66
CA ARG A 51 5.89 3.14 -8.21
C ARG A 51 4.60 3.64 -7.60
N VAL A 52 4.67 4.05 -6.33
CA VAL A 52 3.57 4.62 -5.57
C VAL A 52 4.08 5.78 -4.72
N THR A 53 3.19 6.63 -4.25
CA THR A 53 3.48 7.63 -3.21
C THR A 53 2.71 7.26 -1.97
N VAL A 54 3.36 7.24 -0.80
CA VAL A 54 2.71 6.82 0.45
C VAL A 54 2.66 7.99 1.43
N VAL A 55 1.49 8.60 1.57
CA VAL A 55 1.27 9.64 2.58
C VAL A 55 0.81 8.99 3.89
N ARG A 56 1.57 9.22 4.96
CA ARG A 56 1.26 8.68 6.29
C ARG A 56 0.85 9.81 7.23
N THR A 57 -0.36 9.70 7.77
CA THR A 57 -0.86 10.55 8.86
C THR A 57 -0.93 9.72 10.14
N PRO A 58 -1.17 10.29 11.33
CA PRO A 58 -1.25 9.50 12.57
C PRO A 58 -2.31 8.40 12.54
N THR A 59 -3.39 8.61 11.78
CA THR A 59 -4.56 7.73 11.75
C THR A 59 -4.72 6.99 10.42
N HIS A 60 -4.29 7.59 9.30
CA HIS A 60 -4.49 7.06 7.95
C HIS A 60 -3.19 6.87 7.18
N ILE A 61 -3.20 5.92 6.25
CA ILE A 61 -2.21 5.74 5.20
C ILE A 61 -2.94 5.90 3.88
N THR A 62 -2.44 6.81 3.05
CA THR A 62 -2.88 7.00 1.68
C THR A 62 -1.80 6.49 0.74
N ILE A 63 -2.19 5.66 -0.23
CA ILE A 63 -1.31 5.13 -1.26
C ILE A 63 -1.84 5.61 -2.60
N CYS A 64 -1.04 6.40 -3.29
CA CYS A 64 -1.35 6.95 -4.61
C CYS A 64 -0.45 6.28 -5.66
N PRO A 65 -0.89 6.13 -6.92
CA PRO A 65 0.02 5.75 -7.99
C PRO A 65 1.04 6.87 -8.14
N ALA A 66 2.32 6.51 -8.30
CA ALA A 66 3.31 7.52 -8.61
C ALA A 66 2.99 8.06 -10.00
N GLN A 67 2.68 9.34 -10.11
CA GLN A 67 2.59 9.99 -11.40
C GLN A 67 4.03 10.11 -11.93
N GLU A 68 4.32 9.46 -13.06
CA GLU A 68 5.52 9.76 -13.83
C GLU A 68 5.48 11.26 -14.16
N SER A 69 6.36 12.02 -13.51
CA SER A 69 6.57 13.43 -13.80
C SER A 69 7.79 13.60 -14.68
#